data_AF-A0A7L0TRG9-F1
#
_entry.id   AF-A0A7L0TRG9-F1
#
_cell.length_a   1.000
_cell.length_b   1.000
_cell.length_c   1.000
_cell.angle_alpha   90.00
_cell.angle_beta   90.00
_cell.angle_gamma   90.00
#
_symmetry.space_group_name_H-M   'P 1'
#
loop_
_entity.id
_entity.type
_entity.pdbx_description
1 polymer ?
#
loop_
_entity_poly.entity_id
_entity_poly.type
_entity_poly.pdbx_seq_one_letter_code
_entity_poly.pdbx_strand_id
1 'polypeptide(L)'
;SLFDSPAERYLKARQSVQRFTVTQLGKCCSDAENTLPRSQWYMVHSYNFFLFPSTLGVTDVEFTLSASSIQFLSHYGFDYNKFLKDGIPYMNDVQEKILIQHLLAGSWKWKVSSALDRDVLKKAIDEVTRWIAAAEEEETMILQDLSGYHLFEVQLVLRQALQNVWTEPLGDKKVMVKKVSPQHRQFLENSPDDYCQKELILLSARGFTNFFQTLVKAKKPLVGHNMLMDLMHLHEKFYKPLPESYEEFKRNIHNLFPVLIDTKTVTRSIRKKCKFPRVSNLLEVYAVLCNSNLNPKDPTCPVITLASDCSRYAEKQSPHEAGYDAFLCGSVLLKSAHLLLCRSADDAVEADPSFSQYLTVLAEYLNKVNFIRGDVSSINFSGEDAPRQHPPVLVVHVRGWPGLNEGQIYQEFKALCRFDVRRLSKDQFILLSNKYKHVKLVLRDYKHHTHLRVAVYRHWRHSPRVNCLLQ
;
A
#
# COMPACT_ATOMS: atom_id res chain seq x y z
N SER A 1 -0.73 -17.28 -10.07
CA SER A 1 -1.55 -18.19 -10.87
C SER A 1 -2.94 -18.41 -10.25
N LEU A 2 -3.94 -18.77 -11.07
CA LEU A 2 -5.24 -19.30 -10.62
C LEU A 2 -5.11 -20.55 -9.76
N PHE A 3 -3.97 -21.26 -9.84
CA PHE A 3 -3.68 -22.40 -8.99
C PHE A 3 -3.21 -22.05 -7.59
N ASP A 4 -2.87 -20.78 -7.33
CA ASP A 4 -2.34 -20.39 -6.03
C ASP A 4 -3.50 -20.20 -5.04
N SER A 5 -3.35 -20.82 -3.86
CA SER A 5 -4.18 -20.49 -2.71
C SER A 5 -3.89 -19.09 -2.16
N PRO A 6 -4.72 -18.54 -1.26
CA PRO A 6 -4.45 -17.24 -0.66
C PRO A 6 -3.14 -17.24 0.12
N ALA A 7 -2.87 -18.31 0.86
CA ALA A 7 -1.63 -18.50 1.60
C ALA A 7 -0.41 -18.61 0.67
N GLU A 8 -0.50 -19.40 -0.41
CA GLU A 8 0.60 -19.51 -1.38
C GLU A 8 0.87 -18.18 -2.09
N ARG A 9 -0.19 -17.43 -2.43
CA ARG A 9 -0.04 -16.11 -3.04
C ARG A 9 0.54 -15.10 -2.06
N TYR A 10 0.13 -15.15 -0.81
CA TYR A 10 0.67 -14.33 0.26
C TYR A 10 2.18 -14.53 0.39
N LEU A 11 2.66 -15.77 0.44
CA LEU A 11 4.10 -16.07 0.54
C LEU A 11 4.89 -15.52 -0.66
N LYS A 12 4.35 -15.66 -1.87
CA LYS A 12 4.96 -15.08 -3.09
C LYS A 12 4.97 -13.55 -3.06
N ALA A 13 3.86 -12.93 -2.63
CA ALA A 13 3.75 -11.48 -2.53
C ALA A 13 4.63 -10.92 -1.41
N ARG A 14 4.79 -11.63 -0.29
CA ARG A 14 5.66 -11.26 0.84
C ARG A 14 7.11 -11.06 0.39
N GLN A 15 7.66 -12.00 -0.39
CA GLN A 15 9.00 -11.87 -0.96
C GLN A 15 9.14 -10.61 -1.84
N SER A 16 8.09 -10.23 -2.56
CA SER A 16 8.07 -9.00 -3.34
C SER A 16 8.02 -7.77 -2.43
N VAL A 17 7.09 -7.72 -1.48
CA VAL A 17 6.86 -6.56 -0.60
C VAL A 17 8.08 -6.25 0.29
N GLN A 18 8.83 -7.27 0.67
CA GLN A 18 10.09 -7.09 1.40
C GLN A 18 11.14 -6.35 0.56
N ARG A 19 11.22 -6.63 -0.75
CA ARG A 19 12.20 -6.04 -1.67
C ARG A 19 11.81 -4.67 -2.21
N PHE A 20 10.51 -4.42 -2.41
CA PHE A 20 10.03 -3.16 -2.96
C PHE A 20 9.61 -2.19 -1.86
N THR A 21 9.74 -0.90 -2.14
CA THR A 21 9.41 0.17 -1.21
C THR A 21 8.13 0.92 -1.60
N VAL A 22 7.57 1.68 -0.67
CA VAL A 22 6.42 2.57 -0.93
C VAL A 22 6.97 3.96 -1.23
N THR A 23 6.75 4.46 -2.44
CA THR A 23 7.28 5.78 -2.86
C THR A 23 6.31 6.92 -2.58
N GLN A 24 5.00 6.64 -2.62
CA GLN A 24 3.95 7.60 -2.35
C GLN A 24 2.75 6.89 -1.71
N LEU A 25 2.13 7.54 -0.73
CA LEU A 25 0.87 7.11 -0.12
C LEU A 25 -0.17 8.21 -0.24
N GLY A 26 -1.34 7.84 -0.75
CA GLY A 26 -2.50 8.71 -0.89
C GLY A 26 -3.49 8.50 0.24
N LYS A 27 -3.97 9.59 0.83
CA LYS A 27 -4.99 9.54 1.88
C LYS A 27 -6.12 10.49 1.53
N CYS A 28 -7.33 9.96 1.48
CA CYS A 28 -8.55 10.71 1.29
C CYS A 28 -9.40 10.60 2.56
N CYS A 29 -9.78 11.73 3.14
CA CYS A 29 -10.77 11.83 4.20
C CYS A 29 -12.01 12.51 3.68
N SER A 30 -13.18 12.05 4.13
CA SER A 30 -14.44 12.74 3.91
C SER A 30 -15.00 13.18 5.25
N ASP A 31 -15.29 14.46 5.39
CA ASP A 31 -16.09 14.97 6.48
C ASP A 31 -17.54 15.10 6.00
N ALA A 32 -18.45 14.49 6.74
CA ALA A 32 -19.87 14.76 6.59
C ALA A 32 -20.12 16.11 7.27
N GLU A 33 -20.31 17.15 6.47
CA GLU A 33 -20.48 18.50 6.98
C GLU A 33 -21.88 18.64 7.58
N ASN A 34 -21.99 18.45 8.90
CA ASN A 34 -23.25 18.57 9.66
C ASN A 34 -23.83 20.01 9.68
N THR A 35 -23.12 20.99 9.13
CA THR A 35 -23.49 22.41 9.11
C THR A 35 -24.30 22.83 7.88
N LEU A 36 -24.39 21.99 6.84
CA LEU A 36 -25.24 22.25 5.67
C LEU A 36 -26.59 21.53 5.80
N PRO A 37 -27.69 22.11 5.30
CA PRO A 37 -29.05 21.57 5.47
C PRO A 37 -29.33 20.26 4.70
N ARG A 38 -28.31 19.58 4.14
CA ARG A 38 -28.45 18.33 3.38
C ARG A 38 -27.35 17.34 3.74
N SER A 39 -27.72 16.19 4.31
CA SER A 39 -26.83 15.11 4.79
C SER A 39 -26.10 14.32 3.67
N GLN A 40 -26.18 14.78 2.42
CA GLN A 40 -25.57 14.15 1.25
C GLN A 40 -24.22 14.74 0.83
N TRP A 41 -23.73 15.74 1.54
CA TRP A 41 -22.55 16.51 1.16
C TRP A 41 -21.31 15.97 1.88
N TYR A 42 -20.39 15.42 1.10
CA TYR A 42 -19.10 14.94 1.58
C TYR A 42 -18.01 15.88 1.10
N MET A 43 -17.41 16.61 2.05
CA MET A 43 -16.22 17.40 1.76
C MET A 43 -15.00 16.50 1.84
N VAL A 44 -14.20 16.49 0.77
CA VAL A 44 -13.07 15.58 0.62
C VAL A 44 -11.73 16.32 0.69
N HIS A 45 -10.89 15.87 1.61
CA HIS A 45 -9.48 16.25 1.69
C HIS A 45 -8.59 15.10 1.22
N SER A 46 -7.77 15.34 0.21
CA SER A 46 -6.88 14.34 -0.38
C SER A 46 -5.42 14.79 -0.34
N TYR A 47 -4.58 13.96 0.28
CA TYR A 47 -3.16 14.23 0.53
C TYR A 47 -2.28 13.19 -0.17
N ASN A 48 -1.09 13.63 -0.60
CA ASN A 48 -0.01 12.75 -1.04
C ASN A 48 1.17 12.89 -0.10
N PHE A 49 1.60 11.76 0.43
CA PHE A 49 2.82 11.65 1.21
C PHE A 49 3.86 10.97 0.35
N PHE A 50 4.93 11.68 0.00
CA PHE A 50 6.11 11.08 -0.61
C PHE A 50 6.95 10.49 0.51
N LEU A 51 7.32 9.21 0.39
CA LEU A 51 7.90 8.45 1.48
C LEU A 51 9.27 7.91 1.09
N PHE A 52 10.23 7.98 1.98
CA PHE A 52 11.54 7.37 1.80
C PHE A 52 11.90 6.57 3.07
N PRO A 53 12.48 5.36 2.95
CA PRO A 53 12.89 4.61 4.14
C PRO A 53 13.80 5.46 5.02
N SER A 54 13.58 5.43 6.34
CA SER A 54 14.46 6.17 7.25
C SER A 54 15.90 5.69 7.13
N THR A 55 16.80 6.63 6.88
CA THR A 55 18.26 6.42 6.92
C THR A 55 18.84 6.74 8.30
N LEU A 56 18.04 7.30 9.21
CA LEU A 56 18.46 7.65 10.56
C LEU A 56 18.62 6.37 11.40
N GLY A 57 19.85 5.91 11.57
CA GLY A 57 20.18 4.75 12.41
C GLY A 57 21.05 3.68 11.74
N VAL A 58 20.99 2.46 12.29
CA VAL A 58 22.01 1.40 12.18
C VAL A 58 21.96 0.59 10.88
N THR A 59 20.84 0.65 10.16
CA THR A 59 20.56 -0.23 9.01
C THR A 59 20.30 0.60 7.78
N ASP A 60 21.22 0.50 6.83
CA ASP A 60 21.00 0.94 5.45
C ASP A 60 19.89 0.09 4.82
N VAL A 61 18.82 0.75 4.38
CA VAL A 61 17.65 0.07 3.82
C VAL A 61 17.80 -0.02 2.31
N GLU A 62 18.16 -1.21 1.84
CA GLU A 62 18.19 -1.50 0.41
C GLU A 62 16.79 -1.84 -0.12
N PHE A 63 16.42 -1.28 -1.27
CA PHE A 63 15.19 -1.63 -1.96
C PHE A 63 15.39 -1.72 -3.47
N THR A 64 14.52 -2.49 -4.13
CA THR A 64 14.54 -2.71 -5.57
C THR A 64 13.58 -1.75 -6.27
N LEU A 65 13.97 -1.29 -7.46
CA LEU A 65 13.10 -0.59 -8.39
C LEU A 65 12.90 -1.43 -9.66
N SER A 66 11.68 -1.40 -10.21
CA SER A 66 11.38 -2.04 -11.50
C SER A 66 11.38 -0.99 -12.61
N ALA A 67 12.16 -1.22 -13.67
CA ALA A 67 12.26 -0.30 -14.81
C ALA A 67 10.88 0.01 -15.43
N SER A 68 10.01 -1.00 -15.57
CA SER A 68 8.66 -0.79 -16.11
C SER A 68 7.79 0.05 -15.18
N SER A 69 7.94 -0.09 -13.86
CA SER A 69 7.20 0.68 -12.88
C SER A 69 7.69 2.12 -12.83
N ILE A 70 9.00 2.36 -12.92
CA ILE A 70 9.57 3.70 -13.06
C ILE A 70 9.03 4.35 -14.34
N GLN A 71 9.14 3.69 -15.49
CA GLN A 71 8.65 4.25 -16.76
C GLN A 71 7.16 4.60 -16.69
N PHE A 72 6.36 3.73 -16.07
CA PHE A 72 4.95 3.97 -15.83
C PHE A 72 4.70 5.20 -14.94
N LEU A 73 5.37 5.31 -13.80
CA LEU A 73 5.24 6.45 -12.89
C LEU A 73 5.70 7.76 -13.55
N SER A 74 6.79 7.72 -14.32
CA SER A 74 7.28 8.87 -15.09
C SER A 74 6.26 9.33 -16.14
N HIS A 75 5.57 8.39 -16.80
CA HIS A 75 4.51 8.72 -17.76
C HIS A 75 3.35 9.50 -17.11
N TYR A 76 3.04 9.21 -15.85
CA TYR A 76 2.02 9.92 -15.06
C TYR A 76 2.57 11.11 -14.25
N GLY A 77 3.81 11.55 -14.52
CA GLY A 77 4.38 12.76 -13.93
C GLY A 77 4.81 12.63 -12.47
N PHE A 78 5.18 11.43 -12.03
CA PHE A 78 5.68 11.20 -10.68
C PHE A 78 6.94 12.05 -10.38
N ASP A 79 6.94 12.75 -9.26
CA ASP A 79 8.07 13.59 -8.83
C ASP A 79 9.08 12.78 -8.02
N TYR A 80 10.13 12.33 -8.70
CA TYR A 80 11.22 11.59 -8.06
C TYR A 80 12.07 12.42 -7.10
N ASN A 81 12.10 13.75 -7.24
CA ASN A 81 12.83 14.59 -6.29
C ASN A 81 12.10 14.61 -4.94
N LYS A 82 10.76 14.75 -4.95
CA LYS A 82 9.96 14.64 -3.73
C LYS A 82 10.08 13.29 -3.05
N PHE A 83 10.27 12.21 -3.82
CA PHE A 83 10.52 10.87 -3.27
C PHE A 83 11.93 10.71 -2.71
N LEU A 84 12.96 11.03 -3.50
CA LEU A 84 14.35 10.68 -3.19
C LEU A 84 15.05 11.72 -2.30
N LYS A 85 14.67 12.99 -2.38
CA LYS A 85 15.32 14.10 -1.65
C LYS A 85 14.49 14.54 -0.45
N ASP A 86 13.18 14.71 -0.67
CA ASP A 86 12.27 15.30 0.32
C ASP A 86 11.30 14.26 0.93
N GLY A 87 11.57 12.97 0.72
CA GLY A 87 10.68 11.90 1.14
C GLY A 87 10.59 11.82 2.67
N ILE A 88 9.37 11.71 3.19
CA ILE A 88 9.11 11.61 4.62
C ILE A 88 9.67 10.26 5.12
N PRO A 89 10.50 10.26 6.16
CA PRO A 89 11.07 9.03 6.70
C PRO A 89 9.98 8.14 7.30
N TYR A 90 10.25 6.86 7.36
CA TYR A 90 9.43 5.91 8.10
C TYR A 90 10.23 4.70 8.59
N MET A 91 9.67 3.99 9.56
CA MET A 91 10.24 2.77 10.11
C MET A 91 9.15 1.89 10.72
N ASN A 92 9.43 0.61 10.87
CA ASN A 92 8.55 -0.32 11.59
C ASN A 92 8.97 -0.50 13.06
N ASP A 93 8.16 -1.22 13.83
CA ASP A 93 8.39 -1.45 15.27
C ASP A 93 9.75 -2.09 15.57
N VAL A 94 10.30 -2.90 14.66
CA VAL A 94 11.59 -3.57 14.85
C VAL A 94 12.73 -2.56 14.71
N GLN A 95 12.69 -1.75 13.65
CA GLN A 95 13.64 -0.67 13.41
C GLN A 95 13.60 0.37 14.53
N GLU A 96 12.41 0.72 15.00
CA GLU A 96 12.22 1.65 16.11
C GLU A 96 12.87 1.14 17.39
N LYS A 97 12.69 -0.14 17.76
CA LYS A 97 13.32 -0.74 18.93
C LYS A 97 14.85 -0.71 18.85
N ILE A 98 15.41 -0.97 17.66
CA ILE A 98 16.84 -0.88 17.42
C ILE A 98 17.33 0.55 17.64
N LEU A 99 16.62 1.55 17.10
CA LEU A 99 16.95 2.97 17.30
C LEU A 99 16.90 3.36 18.78
N ILE A 100 15.85 2.96 19.51
CA ILE A 100 15.72 3.23 20.96
C ILE A 100 16.89 2.63 21.73
N GLN A 101 17.26 1.37 21.47
CA GLN A 101 18.40 0.73 22.12
C GLN A 101 19.70 1.52 21.89
N HIS A 102 19.90 2.04 20.68
CA HIS A 102 21.05 2.86 20.33
C HIS A 102 21.04 4.23 21.04
N LEU A 103 19.87 4.90 21.09
CA LEU A 103 19.71 6.16 21.82
C LEU A 103 19.93 5.99 23.33
N LEU A 104 19.58 4.84 23.90
CA LEU A 104 19.78 4.52 25.31
C LEU A 104 21.24 4.20 25.63
N ALA A 105 21.91 3.43 24.78
CA ALA A 105 23.28 2.98 25.02
C ALA A 105 24.32 4.12 24.96
N GLY A 106 23.95 5.32 24.46
CA GLY A 106 24.92 6.39 24.17
C GLY A 106 25.99 5.96 23.15
N SER A 107 25.85 4.77 22.57
CA SER A 107 26.74 4.16 21.60
C SER A 107 26.38 4.69 20.22
N TRP A 108 26.60 5.98 20.03
CA TRP A 108 26.51 6.65 18.74
C TRP A 108 27.79 6.31 17.97
N LYS A 109 28.03 5.02 17.79
CA LYS A 109 29.10 4.53 16.94
C LYS A 109 28.57 4.59 15.52
N TRP A 110 28.81 5.74 14.90
CA TRP A 110 28.92 6.03 13.47
C TRP A 110 28.85 4.77 12.58
N LYS A 111 27.65 4.31 12.26
CA LYS A 111 27.44 3.63 10.97
C LYS A 111 26.93 4.68 10.02
N VAL A 112 27.77 5.67 9.73
CA VAL A 112 27.49 6.61 8.64
C VAL A 112 27.50 5.79 7.37
N SER A 113 26.32 5.53 6.82
CA SER A 113 26.14 4.58 5.71
C SER A 113 26.81 5.07 4.42
N SER A 114 26.92 6.39 4.21
CA SER A 114 27.54 6.95 3.01
C SER A 114 28.83 7.75 3.28
N ALA A 115 29.74 7.76 2.30
CA ALA A 115 30.93 8.62 2.34
C ALA A 115 30.57 10.12 2.31
N LEU A 116 29.47 10.47 1.63
CA LEU A 116 28.99 11.85 1.47
C LEU A 116 28.58 12.45 2.81
N ASP A 117 27.87 11.67 3.64
CA ASP A 117 27.44 12.11 4.97
C ASP A 117 28.66 12.37 5.88
N ARG A 118 29.73 11.56 5.74
CA ARG A 118 30.98 11.79 6.48
C ARG A 118 31.64 13.12 6.11
N ASP A 119 31.65 13.48 4.83
CA ASP A 119 32.27 14.71 4.36
C ASP A 119 31.50 15.95 4.83
N VAL A 120 30.16 15.89 4.80
CA VAL A 120 29.30 16.96 5.34
C VAL A 120 29.52 17.13 6.84
N LEU A 121 29.51 16.03 7.59
CA LEU A 121 29.74 16.05 9.04
C LEU A 121 31.14 16.56 9.39
N LYS A 122 32.17 16.08 8.68
CA LYS A 122 33.55 16.51 8.89
C LYS A 122 33.69 18.01 8.60
N LYS A 123 33.12 18.49 7.49
CA LYS A 123 33.11 19.91 7.15
C LYS A 123 32.46 20.73 8.26
N ALA A 124 31.30 20.30 8.77
CA ALA A 124 30.61 20.98 9.87
C ALA A 124 31.46 21.02 11.15
N ILE A 125 32.07 19.90 11.55
CA ILE A 125 32.96 19.85 12.72
C ILE A 125 34.16 20.78 12.53
N ASP A 126 34.83 20.72 11.37
CA ASP A 126 36.01 21.55 11.08
C ASP A 126 35.65 23.04 11.07
N GLU A 127 34.48 23.40 10.56
CA GLU A 127 33.98 24.78 10.51
C GLU A 127 33.67 25.32 11.90
N VAL A 128 32.92 24.56 12.70
CA VAL A 128 32.59 24.94 14.08
C VAL A 128 33.85 24.97 14.96
N THR A 129 34.77 24.03 14.78
CA THR A 129 36.04 23.99 15.54
C THR A 129 36.93 25.19 15.23
N ARG A 130 36.97 25.66 13.98
CA ARG A 130 37.69 26.88 13.63
C ARG A 130 37.03 28.13 14.21
N TRP A 131 35.71 28.23 14.11
CA TRP A 131 34.96 29.36 14.63
C TRP A 131 35.06 29.47 16.16
N ILE A 132 34.89 28.36 16.89
CA ILE A 132 34.86 28.36 18.36
C ILE A 132 36.16 28.81 19.02
N ALA A 133 37.29 28.65 18.31
CA ALA A 133 38.60 29.07 18.78
C ALA A 133 38.73 30.59 18.88
N ALA A 134 38.00 31.34 18.03
CA ALA A 134 38.01 32.79 17.99
C ALA A 134 36.75 33.44 18.60
N ALA A 135 35.64 32.70 18.66
CA ALA A 135 34.35 33.24 19.09
C ALA A 135 34.31 33.65 20.57
N GLU A 136 33.52 34.66 20.91
CA GLU A 136 33.21 35.03 22.29
C GLU A 136 32.09 34.15 22.87
N GLU A 137 31.93 34.13 24.20
CA GLU A 137 30.80 33.42 24.83
C GLU A 137 29.48 34.06 24.39
N GLU A 138 28.44 33.25 24.17
CA GLU A 138 27.12 33.62 23.62
C GLU A 138 27.11 34.00 22.13
N GLU A 139 28.26 34.06 21.46
CA GLU A 139 28.33 34.26 20.02
C GLU A 139 27.69 33.07 19.28
N THR A 140 27.10 33.34 18.10
CA THR A 140 26.40 32.34 17.28
C THR A 140 26.96 32.29 15.86
N MET A 141 26.95 31.10 15.27
CA MET A 141 27.15 30.87 13.84
C MET A 141 25.99 30.04 13.28
N ILE A 142 25.79 30.08 11.97
CA ILE A 142 24.74 29.32 11.30
C ILE A 142 25.38 28.36 10.30
N LEU A 143 25.19 27.07 10.54
CA LEU A 143 25.45 26.03 9.54
C LEU A 143 24.27 25.96 8.57
N GLN A 144 24.57 26.00 7.27
CA GLN A 144 23.58 26.00 6.18
C GLN A 144 23.68 24.73 5.34
N ASP A 145 22.71 24.55 4.43
CA ASP A 145 22.64 23.44 3.46
C ASP A 145 22.60 22.05 4.09
N LEU A 146 22.03 21.95 5.29
CA LEU A 146 21.75 20.66 5.92
C LEU A 146 20.44 20.11 5.35
N SER A 147 20.37 18.81 5.12
CA SER A 147 19.10 18.14 4.83
C SER A 147 18.43 17.72 6.16
N GLY A 148 17.11 17.53 6.17
CA GLY A 148 16.35 17.29 7.41
C GLY A 148 16.86 16.11 8.26
N TYR A 149 17.38 15.05 7.64
CA TYR A 149 17.98 13.91 8.36
C TYR A 149 19.38 14.22 8.90
N HIS A 150 20.18 15.03 8.19
CA HIS A 150 21.44 15.55 8.70
C HIS A 150 21.25 16.50 9.87
N LEU A 151 20.07 17.14 10.01
CA LEU A 151 19.83 18.14 11.03
C LEU A 151 20.03 17.60 12.46
N PHE A 152 19.44 16.45 12.77
CA PHE A 152 19.64 15.81 14.07
C PHE A 152 21.06 15.28 14.17
N GLU A 153 21.54 14.54 13.16
CA GLU A 153 22.89 13.97 13.17
C GLU A 153 23.95 15.02 13.46
N VAL A 154 24.00 16.11 12.68
CA VAL A 154 24.95 17.22 12.84
C VAL A 154 24.91 17.81 14.26
N GLN A 155 23.72 18.10 14.78
CA GLN A 155 23.59 18.65 16.13
C GLN A 155 24.19 17.73 17.18
N LEU A 156 23.90 16.45 17.08
CA LEU A 156 24.32 15.44 18.04
C LEU A 156 25.83 15.16 17.94
N VAL A 157 26.37 15.14 16.71
CA VAL A 157 27.81 15.11 16.43
C VAL A 157 28.53 16.26 17.12
N LEU A 158 28.06 17.48 16.87
CA LEU A 158 28.72 18.69 17.35
C LEU A 158 28.70 18.76 18.87
N ARG A 159 27.55 18.46 19.48
CA ARG A 159 27.41 18.40 20.94
C ARG A 159 28.28 17.31 21.56
N GLN A 160 28.46 16.17 20.90
CA GLN A 160 29.34 15.11 21.41
C GLN A 160 30.83 15.47 21.25
N ALA A 161 31.20 16.08 20.12
CA ALA A 161 32.60 16.39 19.79
C ALA A 161 33.13 17.63 20.52
N LEU A 162 32.28 18.62 20.77
CA LEU A 162 32.66 19.92 21.33
C LEU A 162 31.85 20.17 22.60
N GLN A 163 32.51 20.34 23.75
CA GLN A 163 31.84 20.45 25.04
C GLN A 163 31.23 21.84 25.31
N ASN A 164 31.72 22.87 24.62
CA ASN A 164 31.38 24.28 24.81
C ASN A 164 30.49 24.84 23.68
N VAL A 165 29.73 23.98 23.01
CA VAL A 165 28.70 24.37 22.03
C VAL A 165 27.32 23.92 22.44
N TRP A 166 26.35 24.73 22.06
CA TRP A 166 24.94 24.40 22.01
C TRP A 166 24.46 24.50 20.57
N THR A 167 23.44 23.73 20.20
CA THR A 167 22.90 23.75 18.83
C THR A 167 21.39 23.82 18.83
N GLU A 168 20.82 24.58 17.91
CA GLU A 168 19.37 24.71 17.73
C GLU A 168 19.00 24.69 16.25
N PRO A 169 17.91 24.02 15.86
CA PRO A 169 17.44 24.03 14.48
C PRO A 169 16.83 25.38 14.11
N LEU A 170 17.24 25.93 12.96
CA LEU A 170 16.65 27.11 12.34
C LEU A 170 15.89 26.69 11.07
N GLY A 171 14.67 26.20 11.26
CA GLY A 171 13.88 25.56 10.22
C GLY A 171 14.48 24.20 9.80
N ASP A 172 14.21 23.77 8.57
CA ASP A 172 14.48 22.38 8.17
C ASP A 172 15.90 22.14 7.61
N LYS A 173 16.69 23.21 7.39
CA LYS A 173 17.95 23.15 6.64
C LYS A 173 19.13 23.87 7.27
N LYS A 174 18.95 24.45 8.46
CA LYS A 174 19.96 25.25 9.13
C LYS A 174 20.05 24.89 10.59
N VAL A 175 21.25 24.95 11.14
CA VAL A 175 21.52 24.77 12.57
C VAL A 175 22.23 26.00 13.06
N MET A 176 21.67 26.68 14.05
CA MET A 176 22.41 27.64 14.85
C MET A 176 23.35 26.87 15.77
N VAL A 177 24.61 27.30 15.82
CA VAL A 177 25.58 26.83 16.81
C VAL A 177 25.94 28.03 17.68
N LYS A 178 25.83 27.86 18.99
CA LYS A 178 26.11 28.89 19.99
C LYS A 178 27.26 28.46 20.88
N LYS A 179 28.23 29.34 21.11
CA LYS A 179 29.31 29.09 22.08
C LYS A 179 28.77 29.34 23.48
N VAL A 180 28.87 28.34 24.34
CA VAL A 180 28.32 28.38 25.70
C VAL A 180 29.32 27.81 26.70
N SER A 181 29.32 28.32 27.93
CA SER A 181 30.06 27.68 29.01
C SER A 181 29.49 26.28 29.33
N PRO A 182 30.33 25.36 29.87
CA PRO A 182 29.87 24.03 30.27
C PRO A 182 28.70 24.06 31.28
N GLN A 183 28.67 25.07 32.17
CA GLN A 183 27.59 25.23 33.14
C GLN A 183 26.27 25.62 32.46
N HIS A 184 26.31 26.58 31.52
CA HIS A 184 25.13 26.98 30.77
C HIS A 184 24.63 25.83 29.89
N ARG A 185 25.54 25.09 29.25
CA ARG A 185 25.18 23.89 28.49
C ARG A 185 24.44 22.86 29.33
N GLN A 186 24.93 22.55 30.52
CA GLN A 186 24.28 21.58 31.40
C GLN A 186 22.86 22.03 31.78
N PHE A 187 22.64 23.34 31.96
CA PHE A 187 21.30 23.88 32.15
C PHE A 187 20.40 23.66 30.92
N LEU A 188 20.91 23.92 29.72
CA LEU A 188 20.17 23.75 28.46
C LEU A 188 19.83 22.28 28.16
N GLU A 189 20.74 21.34 28.44
CA GLU A 189 20.51 19.89 28.25
C GLU A 189 19.40 19.35 29.17
N ASN A 190 19.15 20.01 30.31
CA ASN A 190 18.06 19.66 31.22
C ASN A 190 16.76 20.43 30.94
N SER A 191 16.76 21.33 29.95
CA SER A 191 15.59 22.11 29.56
C SER A 191 14.62 21.27 28.72
N PRO A 192 13.29 21.46 28.87
CA PRO A 192 12.30 20.89 27.96
C PRO A 192 12.46 21.38 26.51
N ASP A 193 13.19 22.47 26.27
CA ASP A 193 13.42 23.05 24.94
C ASP A 193 14.60 22.39 24.18
N ASP A 194 15.21 21.32 24.72
CA ASP A 194 16.27 20.62 24.01
C ASP A 194 15.76 19.83 22.80
N TYR A 195 16.03 20.37 21.61
CA TYR A 195 15.74 19.72 20.33
C TYR A 195 16.41 18.36 20.11
N CYS A 196 17.50 18.06 20.82
CA CYS A 196 18.17 16.74 20.76
C CYS A 196 17.65 15.73 21.80
N GLN A 197 16.50 16.01 22.43
CA GLN A 197 15.81 15.01 23.25
C GLN A 197 15.52 13.75 22.45
N LYS A 198 15.66 12.60 23.12
CA LYS A 198 15.48 11.27 22.51
C LYS A 198 14.09 11.12 21.90
N GLU A 199 13.09 11.73 22.52
CA GLU A 199 11.69 11.75 22.11
C GLU A 199 11.50 12.48 20.77
N LEU A 200 12.14 13.64 20.58
CA LEU A 200 12.06 14.43 19.34
C LEU A 200 12.79 13.75 18.19
N ILE A 201 13.97 13.17 18.47
CA ILE A 201 14.72 12.37 17.49
C ILE A 201 13.86 11.18 17.03
N LEU A 202 13.27 10.45 17.98
CA LEU A 202 12.41 9.31 17.68
C LEU A 202 11.17 9.72 16.88
N LEU A 203 10.55 10.84 17.23
CA LEU A 203 9.40 11.40 16.53
C LEU A 203 9.75 11.74 15.08
N SER A 204 10.89 12.42 14.85
CA SER A 204 11.37 12.75 13.51
C SER A 204 11.69 11.49 12.69
N ALA A 205 12.42 10.54 13.29
CA ALA A 205 12.81 9.29 12.62
C ALA A 205 11.61 8.44 12.20
N ARG A 206 10.57 8.38 13.05
CA ARG A 206 9.31 7.69 12.73
C ARG A 206 8.62 8.31 11.53
N GLY A 207 8.70 9.63 11.35
CA GLY A 207 8.08 10.39 10.26
C GLY A 207 6.64 9.96 9.98
N PHE A 208 6.39 9.36 8.81
CA PHE A 208 5.04 8.92 8.39
C PHE A 208 4.45 7.85 9.31
N THR A 209 5.28 7.08 10.02
CA THR A 209 4.85 6.06 10.98
C THR A 209 4.00 6.67 12.10
N ASN A 210 4.26 7.92 12.50
CA ASN A 210 3.42 8.63 13.49
C ASN A 210 1.98 8.81 12.98
N PHE A 211 1.84 9.14 11.70
CA PHE A 211 0.54 9.26 11.06
C PHE A 211 -0.13 7.90 10.92
N PHE A 212 0.62 6.86 10.52
CA PHE A 212 0.12 5.48 10.48
C PHE A 212 -0.42 5.01 11.84
N GLN A 213 0.32 5.24 12.93
CA GLN A 213 -0.12 4.91 14.29
C GLN A 213 -1.41 5.66 14.65
N THR A 214 -1.56 6.91 14.21
CA THR A 214 -2.79 7.69 14.40
C THR A 214 -3.97 7.08 13.62
N LEU A 215 -3.77 6.64 12.39
CA LEU A 215 -4.79 5.91 11.61
C LEU A 215 -5.22 4.62 12.31
N VAL A 216 -4.27 3.84 12.81
CA VAL A 216 -4.52 2.60 13.54
C VAL A 216 -5.32 2.87 14.82
N LYS A 217 -4.98 3.93 15.57
CA LYS A 217 -5.70 4.32 16.79
C LYS A 217 -7.13 4.79 16.50
N ALA A 218 -7.36 5.46 15.37
CA ALA A 218 -8.67 5.98 15.01
C ALA A 218 -9.71 4.89 14.71
N LYS A 219 -9.28 3.69 14.30
CA LYS A 219 -10.14 2.52 13.99
C LYS A 219 -11.30 2.81 13.03
N LYS A 220 -11.16 3.87 12.22
CA LYS A 220 -12.14 4.22 11.18
C LYS A 220 -12.08 3.21 10.02
N PRO A 221 -13.17 3.04 9.25
CA PRO A 221 -13.16 2.19 8.07
C PRO A 221 -12.06 2.58 7.08
N LEU A 222 -11.26 1.61 6.67
CA LEU A 222 -10.22 1.79 5.67
C LEU A 222 -10.71 1.29 4.31
N VAL A 223 -10.76 2.19 3.34
CA VAL A 223 -11.29 1.92 2.01
C VAL A 223 -10.15 1.87 1.01
N GLY A 224 -10.14 0.85 0.15
CA GLY A 224 -9.14 0.70 -0.90
C GLY A 224 -9.73 0.05 -2.15
N HIS A 225 -8.98 0.07 -3.25
CA HIS A 225 -9.37 -0.60 -4.48
C HIS A 225 -8.33 -1.66 -4.80
N ASN A 226 -8.70 -2.95 -4.68
CA ASN A 226 -7.75 -4.05 -4.85
C ASN A 226 -6.55 -3.97 -3.88
N MET A 227 -6.86 -3.77 -2.61
CA MET A 227 -5.91 -3.23 -1.62
C MET A 227 -4.98 -4.26 -0.96
N LEU A 228 -4.90 -5.50 -1.47
CA LEU A 228 -4.10 -6.55 -0.83
C LEU A 228 -2.62 -6.16 -0.75
N MET A 229 -2.05 -5.65 -1.84
CA MET A 229 -0.65 -5.22 -1.85
C MET A 229 -0.44 -4.00 -0.95
N ASP A 230 -1.39 -3.07 -0.93
CA ASP A 230 -1.33 -1.88 -0.06
C ASP A 230 -1.30 -2.30 1.42
N LEU A 231 -2.16 -3.24 1.82
CA LEU A 231 -2.17 -3.77 3.20
C LEU A 231 -0.87 -4.49 3.57
N MET A 232 -0.30 -5.26 2.63
CA MET A 232 0.98 -5.92 2.87
C MET A 232 2.12 -4.91 3.04
N HIS A 233 2.16 -3.85 2.23
CA HIS A 233 3.13 -2.77 2.38
C HIS A 233 2.91 -1.98 3.67
N LEU A 234 1.65 -1.69 4.03
CA LEU A 234 1.32 -1.00 5.29
C LEU A 234 1.84 -1.79 6.50
N HIS A 235 1.66 -3.12 6.48
CA HIS A 235 2.16 -4.01 7.53
C HIS A 235 3.69 -4.01 7.57
N GLU A 236 4.34 -4.35 6.46
CA GLU A 236 5.81 -4.50 6.36
C GLU A 236 6.57 -3.22 6.75
N LYS A 237 6.08 -2.06 6.29
CA LYS A 237 6.85 -0.80 6.32
C LYS A 237 6.58 0.06 7.54
N PHE A 238 5.38 -0.01 8.14
CA PHE A 238 4.98 0.87 9.24
C PHE A 238 4.55 0.14 10.52
N TYR A 239 4.37 -1.18 10.47
CA TYR A 239 4.02 -1.96 11.66
C TYR A 239 5.12 -2.95 12.02
N LYS A 240 5.20 -4.09 11.32
CA LYS A 240 6.15 -5.17 11.60
C LYS A 240 6.50 -5.89 10.30
N PRO A 241 7.65 -6.58 10.23
CA PRO A 241 7.91 -7.49 9.12
C PRO A 241 6.76 -8.48 8.92
N LEU A 242 6.40 -8.73 7.66
CA LEU A 242 5.34 -9.66 7.28
C LEU A 242 5.63 -11.05 7.87
N PRO A 243 4.67 -11.65 8.61
CA PRO A 243 4.86 -12.95 9.23
C PRO A 243 4.99 -14.07 8.19
N GLU A 244 5.49 -15.23 8.60
CA GLU A 244 5.49 -16.41 7.72
C GLU A 244 4.09 -17.03 7.61
N SER A 245 3.29 -16.89 8.66
CA SER A 245 1.92 -17.39 8.71
C SER A 245 0.94 -16.41 8.05
N TYR A 246 0.25 -16.91 7.03
CA TYR A 246 -0.84 -16.20 6.38
C TYR A 246 -1.97 -15.80 7.36
N GLU A 247 -2.30 -16.70 8.30
CA GLU A 247 -3.33 -16.44 9.29
C GLU A 247 -2.90 -15.38 10.30
N GLU A 248 -1.62 -15.33 10.64
CA GLU A 248 -1.08 -14.26 11.47
C GLU A 248 -1.15 -12.91 10.75
N PHE A 249 -0.83 -12.87 9.46
CA PHE A 249 -1.00 -11.66 8.66
C PHE A 249 -2.46 -11.18 8.67
N LYS A 250 -3.42 -12.08 8.47
CA LYS A 250 -4.85 -11.73 8.54
C LYS A 250 -5.24 -11.14 9.89
N ARG A 251 -4.88 -11.81 10.99
CA ARG A 251 -5.13 -11.31 12.35
C ARG A 251 -4.49 -9.95 12.59
N ASN A 252 -3.23 -9.77 12.19
CA ASN A 252 -2.52 -8.51 12.35
C ASN A 252 -3.23 -7.37 11.61
N ILE A 253 -3.59 -7.58 10.34
CA ILE A 253 -4.31 -6.57 9.55
C ILE A 253 -5.68 -6.27 10.15
N HIS A 254 -6.45 -7.27 10.56
CA HIS A 254 -7.77 -7.05 11.15
C HIS A 254 -7.69 -6.31 12.49
N ASN A 255 -6.67 -6.59 13.30
CA ASN A 255 -6.40 -5.86 14.53
C ASN A 255 -6.02 -4.40 14.27
N LEU A 256 -5.21 -4.14 13.22
CA LEU A 256 -4.84 -2.77 12.83
C LEU A 256 -6.05 -2.00 12.30
N PHE A 257 -6.81 -2.63 11.40
CA PHE A 257 -7.95 -2.06 10.68
C PHE A 257 -9.17 -3.01 10.76
N PRO A 258 -10.06 -2.84 11.76
CA PRO A 258 -11.18 -3.75 11.99
C PRO A 258 -12.25 -3.75 10.89
N VAL A 259 -12.32 -2.65 10.12
CA VAL A 259 -13.28 -2.47 9.04
C VAL A 259 -12.52 -2.12 7.77
N LEU A 260 -12.33 -3.11 6.89
CA LEU A 260 -11.78 -2.93 5.55
C LEU A 260 -12.90 -2.97 4.50
N ILE A 261 -12.80 -2.11 3.50
CA ILE A 261 -13.75 -2.10 2.38
C ILE A 261 -12.98 -2.03 1.06
N ASP A 262 -12.94 -3.14 0.33
CA ASP A 262 -12.35 -3.19 -1.00
C ASP A 262 -13.41 -2.89 -2.06
N THR A 263 -13.33 -1.71 -2.68
CA THR A 263 -14.28 -1.26 -3.70
C THR A 263 -14.32 -2.18 -4.92
N LYS A 264 -13.26 -2.93 -5.21
CA LYS A 264 -13.26 -3.92 -6.29
C LYS A 264 -14.13 -5.13 -5.97
N THR A 265 -14.18 -5.54 -4.70
CA THR A 265 -15.10 -6.58 -4.24
C THR A 265 -16.55 -6.10 -4.33
N VAL A 266 -16.83 -4.88 -3.85
CA VAL A 266 -18.17 -4.26 -3.87
C VAL A 266 -18.69 -4.12 -5.30
N THR A 267 -17.94 -3.47 -6.17
CA THR A 267 -18.34 -3.19 -7.57
C THR A 267 -18.52 -4.47 -8.39
N ARG A 268 -17.75 -5.53 -8.10
CA ARG A 268 -17.95 -6.85 -8.72
C ARG A 268 -19.30 -7.48 -8.35
N SER A 269 -19.79 -7.24 -7.13
CA SER A 269 -21.12 -7.69 -6.71
C SER A 269 -22.23 -6.85 -7.36
N ILE A 270 -22.06 -5.52 -7.36
CA ILE A 270 -22.97 -4.59 -8.04
C ILE A 270 -23.13 -4.97 -9.51
N ARG A 271 -22.06 -5.35 -10.21
CA ARG A 271 -22.15 -5.81 -11.59
C ARG A 271 -23.04 -7.04 -11.81
N LYS A 272 -23.20 -7.89 -10.81
CA LYS A 272 -24.11 -9.05 -10.90
C LYS A 272 -25.55 -8.64 -10.61
N LYS A 273 -25.76 -7.73 -9.67
CA LYS A 273 -27.08 -7.30 -9.17
C LYS A 273 -27.70 -6.19 -10.03
N CYS A 274 -26.88 -5.31 -10.58
CA CYS A 274 -27.24 -4.16 -11.40
C CYS A 274 -26.70 -4.39 -12.82
N LYS A 275 -27.40 -3.93 -13.87
CA LYS A 275 -26.97 -4.01 -15.29
C LYS A 275 -25.76 -3.08 -15.58
N PHE A 276 -24.69 -3.23 -14.81
CA PHE A 276 -23.51 -2.38 -14.82
C PHE A 276 -22.57 -2.82 -15.96
N PRO A 277 -21.98 -1.86 -16.71
CA PRO A 277 -20.98 -2.14 -17.74
C PRO A 277 -19.82 -3.02 -17.26
N ARG A 278 -19.17 -3.71 -18.20
CA ARG A 278 -18.07 -4.65 -17.89
C ARG A 278 -16.72 -3.96 -17.65
N VAL A 279 -16.70 -2.93 -16.81
CA VAL A 279 -15.47 -2.21 -16.41
C VAL A 279 -14.89 -2.79 -15.12
N SER A 280 -13.61 -2.53 -14.85
CA SER A 280 -12.98 -3.06 -13.63
C SER A 280 -11.81 -2.26 -13.07
N ASN A 281 -11.23 -1.33 -13.84
CA ASN A 281 -10.26 -0.40 -13.28
C ASN A 281 -11.00 0.73 -12.55
N LEU A 282 -10.32 1.38 -11.60
CA LEU A 282 -10.94 2.35 -10.71
C LEU A 282 -11.53 3.55 -11.48
N LEU A 283 -10.77 4.10 -12.43
CA LEU A 283 -11.15 5.28 -13.22
C LEU A 283 -12.40 5.02 -14.08
N GLU A 284 -12.47 3.89 -14.78
CA GLU A 284 -13.65 3.50 -15.57
C GLU A 284 -14.87 3.26 -14.68
N VAL A 285 -14.68 2.59 -13.53
CA VAL A 285 -15.78 2.35 -12.59
C VAL A 285 -16.33 3.68 -12.07
N TYR A 286 -15.44 4.61 -11.71
CA TYR A 286 -15.82 5.97 -11.34
C TYR A 286 -16.58 6.68 -12.47
N ALA A 287 -16.04 6.69 -13.69
CA ALA A 287 -16.66 7.34 -14.84
C ALA A 287 -18.06 6.78 -15.14
N VAL A 288 -18.23 5.46 -15.02
CA VAL A 288 -19.52 4.79 -15.20
C VAL A 288 -20.50 5.17 -14.09
N LEU A 289 -20.07 5.19 -12.82
CA LEU A 289 -20.93 5.60 -11.69
C LEU A 289 -21.32 7.09 -11.75
N CYS A 290 -20.49 7.93 -12.38
CA CYS A 290 -20.79 9.34 -12.61
C CYS A 290 -21.67 9.57 -13.85
N ASN A 291 -21.86 8.58 -14.72
CA ASN A 291 -22.68 8.72 -15.92
C ASN A 291 -24.18 8.69 -15.57
N SER A 292 -24.92 9.70 -16.07
CA SER A 292 -26.35 9.91 -15.83
C SER A 292 -27.25 8.75 -16.26
N ASN A 293 -26.81 7.88 -17.16
CA ASN A 293 -27.62 6.74 -17.60
C ASN A 293 -27.81 5.63 -16.53
N LEU A 294 -26.93 5.57 -15.51
CA LEU A 294 -27.09 4.67 -14.37
C LEU A 294 -27.77 5.32 -13.16
N ASN A 295 -27.75 6.67 -13.12
CA ASN A 295 -28.40 7.51 -12.12
C ASN A 295 -29.20 8.63 -12.82
N PRO A 296 -30.30 8.31 -13.53
CA PRO A 296 -31.04 9.30 -14.27
C PRO A 296 -31.84 10.17 -13.29
N LYS A 297 -31.32 11.38 -13.00
CA LYS A 297 -31.98 12.41 -12.19
C LYS A 297 -32.40 11.94 -10.79
N ASP A 298 -31.49 11.35 -10.04
CA ASP A 298 -31.72 11.14 -8.60
C ASP A 298 -31.12 12.32 -7.81
N PRO A 299 -31.93 13.25 -7.27
CA PRO A 299 -31.47 14.30 -6.37
C PRO A 299 -30.91 13.76 -5.05
N THR A 300 -30.92 12.44 -4.81
CA THR A 300 -30.40 11.79 -3.59
C THR A 300 -28.99 11.21 -3.70
N CYS A 301 -28.34 11.27 -4.87
CA CYS A 301 -26.98 10.77 -5.03
C CYS A 301 -25.97 11.60 -4.23
N PRO A 302 -25.02 10.99 -3.48
CA PRO A 302 -24.08 11.74 -2.67
C PRO A 302 -23.28 12.75 -3.50
N VAL A 303 -23.33 14.00 -3.05
CA VAL A 303 -22.55 15.11 -3.59
C VAL A 303 -21.18 15.07 -2.92
N ILE A 304 -20.15 14.89 -3.75
CA ILE A 304 -18.78 14.75 -3.28
C ILE A 304 -18.01 15.94 -3.81
N THR A 305 -17.61 16.82 -2.91
CA THR A 305 -16.94 18.07 -3.22
C THR A 305 -15.53 18.02 -2.67
N LEU A 306 -14.55 18.37 -3.50
CA LEU A 306 -13.16 18.50 -3.04
C LEU A 306 -13.03 19.81 -2.25
N ALA A 307 -12.35 19.74 -1.12
CA ALA A 307 -11.99 20.92 -0.35
C ALA A 307 -11.08 21.86 -1.17
N SER A 308 -11.02 23.14 -0.77
CA SER A 308 -10.29 24.18 -1.50
C SER A 308 -8.79 23.89 -1.65
N ASP A 309 -8.18 23.20 -0.68
CA ASP A 309 -6.79 22.73 -0.71
C ASP A 309 -6.54 21.60 -1.73
N CYS A 310 -7.62 21.01 -2.26
CA CYS A 310 -7.60 19.89 -3.20
C CYS A 310 -8.20 20.23 -4.58
N SER A 311 -8.44 21.52 -4.86
CA SER A 311 -9.11 22.00 -6.09
C SER A 311 -8.47 21.50 -7.38
N ARG A 312 -7.14 21.28 -7.38
CA ARG A 312 -6.40 20.76 -8.55
C ARG A 312 -6.99 19.46 -9.11
N TYR A 313 -7.57 18.61 -8.26
CA TYR A 313 -8.18 17.35 -8.69
C TYR A 313 -9.56 17.53 -9.32
N ALA A 314 -10.23 18.65 -9.05
CA ALA A 314 -11.47 19.04 -9.73
C ALA A 314 -11.16 19.60 -11.13
N GLU A 315 -10.07 20.36 -11.27
CA GLU A 315 -9.66 20.99 -12.53
C GLU A 315 -8.96 20.01 -13.47
N LYS A 316 -8.13 19.11 -12.93
CA LYS A 316 -7.29 18.21 -13.72
C LYS A 316 -7.31 16.78 -13.16
N GLN A 317 -7.70 15.84 -14.01
CA GLN A 317 -7.56 14.41 -13.70
C GLN A 317 -6.09 14.04 -13.54
N SER A 318 -5.77 13.35 -12.45
CA SER A 318 -4.40 12.94 -12.12
C SER A 318 -4.33 11.43 -11.83
N PRO A 319 -4.74 10.57 -12.79
CA PRO A 319 -4.78 9.12 -12.59
C PRO A 319 -3.38 8.59 -12.23
N HIS A 320 -3.33 7.58 -11.35
CA HIS A 320 -2.10 6.97 -10.85
C HIS A 320 -1.24 7.87 -9.96
N GLU A 321 -1.77 9.02 -9.54
CA GLU A 321 -1.30 9.72 -8.35
C GLU A 321 -2.07 9.19 -7.13
N ALA A 322 -1.38 8.80 -6.07
CA ALA A 322 -1.97 8.03 -4.97
C ALA A 322 -3.15 8.76 -4.30
N GLY A 323 -3.04 10.07 -4.07
CA GLY A 323 -4.10 10.88 -3.48
C GLY A 323 -5.34 10.99 -4.39
N TYR A 324 -5.14 11.12 -5.69
CA TYR A 324 -6.24 11.15 -6.65
C TYR A 324 -6.96 9.80 -6.70
N ASP A 325 -6.20 8.71 -6.77
CA ASP A 325 -6.75 7.35 -6.74
C ASP A 325 -7.48 7.07 -5.41
N ALA A 326 -7.00 7.59 -4.27
CA ALA A 326 -7.70 7.50 -2.99
C ALA A 326 -9.05 8.26 -3.01
N PHE A 327 -9.08 9.45 -3.62
CA PHE A 327 -10.32 10.21 -3.84
C PHE A 327 -11.32 9.47 -4.73
N LEU A 328 -10.87 8.93 -5.87
CA LEU A 328 -11.71 8.13 -6.75
C LEU A 328 -12.24 6.90 -6.02
N CYS A 329 -11.41 6.24 -5.21
CA CYS A 329 -11.78 5.08 -4.42
C CYS A 329 -12.90 5.39 -3.42
N GLY A 330 -12.76 6.47 -2.63
CA GLY A 330 -13.82 6.92 -1.71
C GLY A 330 -15.12 7.25 -2.46
N SER A 331 -15.00 7.93 -3.60
CA SER A 331 -16.16 8.30 -4.42
C SER A 331 -16.88 7.10 -5.01
N VAL A 332 -16.13 6.12 -5.52
CA VAL A 332 -16.68 4.86 -6.01
C VAL A 332 -17.40 4.12 -4.90
N LEU A 333 -16.86 4.09 -3.67
CA LEU A 333 -17.53 3.47 -2.54
C LEU A 333 -18.87 4.12 -2.24
N LEU A 334 -18.91 5.45 -2.05
CA LEU A 334 -20.12 6.17 -1.67
C LEU A 334 -21.23 5.99 -2.73
N LYS A 335 -20.89 6.15 -4.02
CA LYS A 335 -21.85 5.95 -5.11
C LYS A 335 -22.30 4.49 -5.24
N SER A 336 -21.39 3.54 -5.00
CA SER A 336 -21.71 2.11 -4.99
C SER A 336 -22.66 1.73 -3.85
N ALA A 337 -22.40 2.24 -2.64
CA ALA A 337 -23.22 1.99 -1.47
C ALA A 337 -24.61 2.61 -1.64
N HIS A 338 -24.67 3.83 -2.16
CA HIS A 338 -25.92 4.49 -2.49
C HIS A 338 -26.75 3.69 -3.51
N LEU A 339 -26.14 3.25 -4.61
CA LEU A 339 -26.82 2.42 -5.61
C LEU A 339 -27.35 1.10 -5.02
N LEU A 340 -26.61 0.49 -4.09
CA LEU A 340 -27.07 -0.70 -3.37
C LEU A 340 -28.27 -0.39 -2.46
N LEU A 341 -28.20 0.73 -1.73
CA LEU A 341 -29.25 1.17 -0.81
C LEU A 341 -30.57 1.42 -1.54
N CYS A 342 -30.53 2.18 -2.65
CA CYS A 342 -31.72 2.47 -3.46
C CYS A 342 -32.37 1.24 -4.08
N ARG A 343 -31.62 0.13 -4.18
CA ARG A 343 -32.14 -1.16 -4.69
C ARG A 343 -32.68 -2.07 -3.59
N SER A 344 -32.30 -1.83 -2.34
CA SER A 344 -32.74 -2.61 -1.19
C SER A 344 -33.99 -2.05 -0.50
N ALA A 345 -34.28 -0.76 -0.70
CA ALA A 345 -35.49 -0.13 -0.19
C ALA A 345 -36.61 -0.20 -1.26
N ASP A 346 -37.69 -0.92 -0.97
CA ASP A 346 -38.92 -0.95 -1.78
C ASP A 346 -39.71 0.37 -1.62
N ASP A 347 -39.22 1.47 -2.21
CA ASP A 347 -39.90 2.78 -2.35
C ASP A 347 -39.76 3.85 -1.24
N ALA A 348 -38.95 3.65 -0.20
CA ALA A 348 -38.66 4.71 0.78
C ALA A 348 -37.17 4.77 1.16
N VAL A 349 -36.31 5.22 0.24
CA VAL A 349 -34.98 5.72 0.62
C VAL A 349 -35.23 7.07 1.29
N GLU A 350 -34.84 7.21 2.57
CA GLU A 350 -34.83 8.51 3.23
C GLU A 350 -34.11 9.53 2.36
N ALA A 351 -34.62 10.77 2.32
CA ALA A 351 -34.09 11.80 1.44
C ALA A 351 -32.58 12.03 1.63
N ASP A 352 -32.01 11.70 2.80
CA ASP A 352 -30.58 11.82 3.07
C ASP A 352 -30.01 10.63 3.86
N PRO A 353 -29.46 9.59 3.20
CA PRO A 353 -28.93 8.41 3.88
C PRO A 353 -27.62 8.72 4.61
N SER A 354 -27.57 8.37 5.89
CA SER A 354 -26.38 8.38 6.73
C SER A 354 -25.34 7.35 6.27
N PHE A 355 -24.07 7.59 6.59
CA PHE A 355 -23.01 6.60 6.32
C PHE A 355 -23.25 5.27 7.06
N SER A 356 -23.97 5.27 8.19
CA SER A 356 -24.36 4.05 8.90
C SER A 356 -25.28 3.17 8.03
N GLN A 357 -26.24 3.76 7.32
CA GLN A 357 -27.09 3.02 6.37
C GLN A 357 -26.27 2.44 5.22
N TYR A 358 -25.26 3.17 4.73
CA TYR A 358 -24.30 2.63 3.76
C TYR A 358 -23.51 1.46 4.32
N LEU A 359 -23.03 1.51 5.56
CA LEU A 359 -22.35 0.39 6.20
C LEU A 359 -23.25 -0.84 6.32
N THR A 360 -24.55 -0.67 6.59
CA THR A 360 -25.51 -1.77 6.66
C THR A 360 -25.62 -2.52 5.32
N VAL A 361 -25.79 -1.81 4.20
CA VAL A 361 -25.84 -2.46 2.87
C VAL A 361 -24.48 -2.98 2.41
N LEU A 362 -23.40 -2.47 3.00
CA LEU A 362 -22.04 -2.93 2.75
C LEU A 362 -21.61 -4.10 3.65
N ALA A 363 -22.42 -4.50 4.64
CA ALA A 363 -22.07 -5.48 5.68
C ALA A 363 -21.51 -6.79 5.11
N GLU A 364 -22.09 -7.29 4.00
CA GLU A 364 -21.64 -8.53 3.36
C GLU A 364 -20.26 -8.42 2.68
N TYR A 365 -19.72 -7.21 2.50
CA TYR A 365 -18.44 -6.94 1.84
C TYR A 365 -17.34 -6.49 2.82
N LEU A 366 -17.69 -6.21 4.07
CA LEU A 366 -16.71 -5.79 5.08
C LEU A 366 -15.65 -6.87 5.25
N ASN A 367 -14.40 -6.44 5.39
CA ASN A 367 -13.22 -7.29 5.59
C ASN A 367 -12.93 -8.27 4.44
N LYS A 368 -13.60 -8.13 3.28
CA LYS A 368 -13.39 -8.96 2.09
C LYS A 368 -12.57 -8.22 1.03
N VAL A 369 -11.26 -8.43 1.08
CA VAL A 369 -10.30 -7.80 0.13
C VAL A 369 -10.21 -8.62 -1.14
N ASN A 370 -10.22 -7.96 -2.30
CA ASN A 370 -10.26 -8.64 -3.58
C ASN A 370 -9.01 -9.49 -3.83
N PHE A 371 -9.20 -10.73 -4.28
CA PHE A 371 -8.11 -11.64 -4.63
C PHE A 371 -8.02 -11.84 -6.14
N ILE A 372 -7.02 -11.22 -6.77
CA ILE A 372 -6.84 -11.27 -8.21
C ILE A 372 -6.33 -12.65 -8.64
N ARG A 373 -7.07 -13.27 -9.57
CA ARG A 373 -6.63 -14.48 -10.29
C ARG A 373 -6.05 -15.54 -9.33
N GLY A 374 -6.83 -15.94 -8.35
CA GLY A 374 -6.54 -17.10 -7.50
C GLY A 374 -7.78 -17.95 -7.26
N ASP A 375 -7.65 -18.88 -6.32
CA ASP A 375 -8.67 -19.86 -5.95
C ASP A 375 -9.87 -19.28 -5.17
N VAL A 376 -9.71 -18.15 -4.50
CA VAL A 376 -10.81 -17.42 -3.85
C VAL A 376 -11.11 -16.11 -4.58
N SER A 377 -12.28 -15.50 -4.33
CA SER A 377 -12.56 -14.17 -4.89
C SER A 377 -12.21 -13.01 -4.00
N SER A 378 -12.11 -13.28 -2.72
CA SER A 378 -11.72 -12.31 -1.73
C SER A 378 -11.11 -13.07 -0.57
N ILE A 379 -10.14 -12.42 0.06
CA ILE A 379 -9.60 -12.81 1.36
C ILE A 379 -10.49 -12.19 2.42
N ASN A 380 -10.94 -13.00 3.37
CA ASN A 380 -11.75 -12.55 4.49
C ASN A 380 -10.86 -12.29 5.70
N PHE A 381 -10.55 -11.03 6.01
CA PHE A 381 -9.66 -10.68 7.10
C PHE A 381 -10.25 -10.92 8.49
N SER A 382 -11.58 -10.99 8.62
CA SER A 382 -12.26 -11.25 9.90
C SER A 382 -12.66 -12.72 10.11
N GLY A 383 -12.25 -13.64 9.22
CA GLY A 383 -12.63 -15.05 9.35
C GLY A 383 -12.06 -15.93 8.24
N GLU A 384 -12.70 -17.06 7.97
CA GLU A 384 -12.25 -17.99 6.93
C GLU A 384 -12.52 -17.46 5.52
N ASP A 385 -11.65 -17.83 4.59
CA ASP A 385 -11.82 -17.49 3.18
C ASP A 385 -12.89 -18.40 2.57
N ALA A 386 -13.90 -17.80 1.94
CA ALA A 386 -14.99 -18.57 1.36
C ALA A 386 -14.47 -19.48 0.23
N PRO A 387 -14.73 -20.80 0.29
CA PRO A 387 -14.33 -21.72 -0.78
C PRO A 387 -15.06 -21.37 -2.08
N ARG A 388 -14.33 -21.32 -3.20
CA ARG A 388 -14.96 -21.09 -4.51
C ARG A 388 -15.50 -22.36 -5.15
N GLN A 389 -16.57 -22.16 -5.90
CA GLN A 389 -17.04 -23.03 -6.97
C GLN A 389 -16.26 -22.75 -8.27
N HIS A 390 -15.09 -23.38 -8.44
CA HIS A 390 -14.36 -23.30 -9.71
C HIS A 390 -15.07 -24.05 -10.84
N PRO A 391 -14.96 -23.58 -12.09
CA PRO A 391 -15.18 -24.44 -13.24
C PRO A 391 -14.32 -25.70 -13.14
N PRO A 392 -14.80 -26.85 -13.64
CA PRO A 392 -14.03 -28.09 -13.61
C PRO A 392 -12.64 -27.90 -14.20
N VAL A 393 -11.64 -28.36 -13.46
CA VAL A 393 -10.25 -28.41 -13.91
C VAL A 393 -10.17 -29.33 -15.12
N LEU A 394 -9.42 -28.94 -16.15
CA LEU A 394 -9.21 -29.77 -17.33
C LEU A 394 -7.82 -30.40 -17.30
N VAL A 395 -7.70 -31.60 -17.87
CA VAL A 395 -6.43 -32.27 -18.14
C VAL A 395 -6.27 -32.46 -19.64
N VAL A 396 -5.09 -32.14 -20.15
CA VAL A 396 -4.67 -32.32 -21.53
C VAL A 396 -3.67 -33.46 -21.56
N HIS A 397 -3.94 -34.46 -22.38
CA HIS A 397 -3.00 -35.54 -22.68
C HIS A 397 -2.44 -35.28 -24.07
N VAL A 398 -1.13 -35.20 -24.16
CA VAL A 398 -0.40 -35.02 -25.41
C VAL A 398 -0.20 -36.38 -26.08
N ARG A 399 -0.51 -36.47 -27.37
CA ARG A 399 -0.33 -37.66 -28.20
C ARG A 399 0.43 -37.28 -29.46
N GLY A 400 1.60 -37.88 -29.67
CA GLY A 400 2.38 -37.66 -30.88
C GLY A 400 2.98 -36.25 -31.00
N TRP A 401 3.11 -35.52 -29.89
CA TRP A 401 3.75 -34.19 -29.84
C TRP A 401 4.76 -34.09 -28.67
N PRO A 402 5.86 -34.86 -28.74
CA PRO A 402 6.79 -34.97 -27.62
C PRO A 402 7.53 -33.67 -27.35
N GLY A 403 7.78 -33.38 -26.06
CA GLY A 403 8.61 -32.23 -25.65
C GLY A 403 7.85 -30.91 -25.51
N LEU A 404 6.52 -30.91 -25.59
CA LEU A 404 5.73 -29.71 -25.32
C LEU A 404 6.00 -29.16 -23.90
N ASN A 405 6.09 -27.84 -23.81
CA ASN A 405 6.13 -27.11 -22.54
C ASN A 405 4.82 -26.36 -22.27
N GLU A 406 4.67 -25.86 -21.05
CA GLU A 406 3.48 -25.13 -20.59
C GLU A 406 3.20 -23.89 -21.44
N GLY A 407 4.24 -23.23 -21.94
CA GLY A 407 4.13 -22.05 -22.80
C GLY A 407 3.49 -22.39 -24.14
N GLN A 408 3.89 -23.48 -24.78
CA GLN A 408 3.31 -23.94 -26.06
C GLN A 408 1.86 -24.38 -25.89
N ILE A 409 1.55 -25.15 -24.85
CA ILE A 409 0.17 -25.49 -24.50
C ILE A 409 -0.65 -24.23 -24.25
N TYR A 410 -0.10 -23.24 -23.54
CA TYR A 410 -0.80 -21.97 -23.33
C TYR A 410 -1.11 -21.27 -24.66
N GLN A 411 -0.16 -21.19 -25.60
CA GLN A 411 -0.39 -20.55 -26.91
C GLN A 411 -1.49 -21.25 -27.72
N GLU A 412 -1.52 -22.58 -27.70
CA GLU A 412 -2.54 -23.38 -28.39
C GLU A 412 -3.96 -23.00 -27.94
N PHE A 413 -4.18 -22.92 -26.63
CA PHE A 413 -5.50 -22.57 -26.09
C PHE A 413 -5.78 -21.05 -26.09
N LYS A 414 -4.75 -20.20 -26.19
CA LYS A 414 -4.86 -18.73 -26.04
C LYS A 414 -5.84 -18.09 -27.01
N ALA A 415 -5.91 -18.60 -28.24
CA ALA A 415 -6.82 -18.09 -29.27
C ALA A 415 -8.30 -18.29 -28.90
N LEU A 416 -8.60 -19.36 -28.18
CA LEU A 416 -9.96 -19.70 -27.76
C LEU A 416 -10.29 -19.10 -26.41
N CYS A 417 -9.37 -19.20 -25.45
CA CYS A 417 -9.65 -18.98 -24.03
C CYS A 417 -8.38 -18.65 -23.24
N ARG A 418 -8.54 -17.93 -22.13
CA ARG A 418 -7.45 -17.75 -21.15
C ARG A 418 -7.49 -18.87 -20.11
N PHE A 419 -6.44 -19.67 -20.08
CA PHE A 419 -6.19 -20.70 -19.07
C PHE A 419 -4.85 -20.45 -18.37
N ASP A 420 -4.76 -20.84 -17.11
CA ASP A 420 -3.49 -21.10 -16.46
C ASP A 420 -3.11 -22.56 -16.73
N VAL A 421 -1.86 -22.79 -17.15
CA VAL A 421 -1.35 -24.11 -17.51
C VAL A 421 -0.32 -24.54 -16.47
N ARG A 422 -0.41 -25.78 -16.01
CA ARG A 422 0.58 -26.40 -15.13
C ARG A 422 0.89 -27.80 -15.63
N ARG A 423 2.15 -28.15 -15.77
CA ARG A 423 2.55 -29.53 -16.12
C ARG A 423 2.26 -30.47 -14.96
N LEU A 424 1.67 -31.62 -15.29
CA LEU A 424 1.34 -32.68 -14.35
C LEU A 424 2.31 -33.87 -14.47
N SER A 425 2.70 -34.22 -15.70
CA SER A 425 3.69 -35.27 -15.99
C SER A 425 4.37 -34.96 -17.33
N LYS A 426 5.17 -35.91 -17.86
CA LYS A 426 5.87 -35.73 -19.14
C LYS A 426 4.92 -35.31 -20.26
N ASP A 427 3.75 -35.93 -20.36
CA ASP A 427 2.79 -35.76 -21.46
C ASP A 427 1.41 -35.27 -20.99
N GLN A 428 1.30 -34.79 -19.75
CA GLN A 428 0.04 -34.30 -19.19
C GLN A 428 0.15 -32.89 -18.63
N PHE A 429 -0.88 -32.08 -18.90
CA PHE A 429 -1.01 -30.71 -18.42
C PHE A 429 -2.38 -30.47 -17.81
N ILE A 430 -2.43 -29.61 -16.81
CA ILE A 430 -3.67 -29.14 -16.21
C ILE A 430 -3.98 -27.75 -16.76
N LEU A 431 -5.22 -27.54 -17.18
CA LEU A 431 -5.75 -26.23 -17.54
C LEU A 431 -6.78 -25.78 -16.50
N LEU A 432 -6.60 -24.56 -16.00
CA LEU A 432 -7.53 -23.94 -15.06
C LEU A 432 -8.07 -22.63 -15.67
N SER A 433 -9.39 -22.45 -15.59
CA SER A 433 -10.04 -21.22 -16.03
C SER A 433 -10.98 -20.66 -14.97
N ASN A 434 -11.17 -19.34 -15.03
CA ASN A 434 -12.13 -18.63 -14.18
C ASN A 434 -13.53 -18.53 -14.81
N LYS A 435 -13.77 -19.12 -16.01
CA LYS A 435 -15.08 -19.10 -16.67
C LYS A 435 -15.54 -20.48 -17.12
N TYR A 436 -16.76 -20.86 -16.72
CA TYR A 436 -17.43 -22.08 -17.19
C TYR A 436 -17.57 -22.14 -18.72
N LYS A 437 -17.79 -20.98 -19.38
CA LYS A 437 -17.84 -20.90 -20.84
C LYS A 437 -16.55 -21.41 -21.49
N HIS A 438 -15.38 -21.10 -20.92
CA HIS A 438 -14.11 -21.54 -21.48
C HIS A 438 -13.95 -23.06 -21.40
N VAL A 439 -14.33 -23.65 -20.26
CA VAL A 439 -14.30 -25.11 -20.07
C VAL A 439 -15.20 -25.80 -21.09
N LYS A 440 -16.43 -25.30 -21.29
CA LYS A 440 -17.37 -25.85 -22.27
C LYS A 440 -16.85 -25.76 -23.71
N LEU A 441 -16.27 -24.61 -24.08
CA LEU A 441 -15.72 -24.40 -25.43
C LEU A 441 -14.57 -25.36 -25.73
N VAL A 442 -13.59 -25.47 -24.83
CA VAL A 442 -12.43 -26.35 -25.05
C VAL A 442 -12.84 -27.82 -25.13
N LEU A 443 -13.73 -28.29 -24.25
CA LEU A 443 -14.20 -29.67 -24.29
C LEU A 443 -14.95 -30.01 -25.58
N ARG A 444 -15.62 -29.02 -26.19
CA ARG A 444 -16.30 -29.18 -27.48
C ARG A 444 -15.30 -29.20 -28.63
N ASP A 445 -14.44 -28.18 -28.71
CA ASP A 445 -13.58 -27.94 -29.87
C ASP A 445 -12.41 -28.94 -29.95
N TYR A 446 -11.92 -29.44 -28.81
CA TYR A 446 -10.82 -30.43 -28.75
C TYR A 446 -11.30 -31.87 -28.57
N LYS A 447 -12.61 -32.15 -28.73
CA LYS A 447 -13.16 -33.50 -28.55
C LYS A 447 -12.52 -34.53 -29.49
N HIS A 448 -12.16 -34.10 -30.70
CA HIS A 448 -11.63 -34.95 -31.78
C HIS A 448 -10.25 -34.48 -32.27
N HIS A 449 -9.52 -33.71 -31.47
CA HIS A 449 -8.21 -33.19 -31.88
C HIS A 449 -7.18 -34.31 -31.99
N THR A 450 -6.34 -34.27 -33.03
CA THR A 450 -5.40 -35.34 -33.40
C THR A 450 -4.31 -35.56 -32.35
N HIS A 451 -3.72 -34.46 -31.85
CA HIS A 451 -2.56 -34.51 -30.96
C HIS A 451 -2.85 -34.24 -29.48
N LEU A 452 -4.04 -33.76 -29.14
CA LEU A 452 -4.35 -33.28 -27.79
C LEU A 452 -5.71 -33.82 -27.36
N ARG A 453 -5.73 -34.60 -26.28
CA ARG A 453 -6.98 -35.08 -25.70
C ARG A 453 -7.29 -34.31 -24.43
N VAL A 454 -8.38 -33.55 -24.44
CA VAL A 454 -8.82 -32.77 -23.28
C VAL A 454 -9.98 -33.45 -22.57
N ALA A 455 -9.90 -33.54 -21.24
CA ALA A 455 -10.94 -34.10 -20.40
C ALA A 455 -11.05 -33.36 -19.06
N VAL A 456 -12.12 -33.59 -18.31
CA VAL A 456 -12.21 -33.10 -16.93
C VAL A 456 -11.24 -33.87 -16.04
N TYR A 457 -10.40 -33.15 -15.31
CA TYR A 457 -9.47 -33.71 -14.36
C TYR A 457 -10.22 -34.41 -13.22
N ARG A 458 -9.73 -35.58 -12.88
CA ARG A 458 -10.23 -36.45 -11.80
C ARG A 458 -9.04 -36.97 -11.04
N HIS A 459 -8.94 -36.63 -9.76
CA HIS A 459 -7.78 -36.94 -8.92
C HIS A 459 -7.37 -38.42 -9.02
N TRP A 460 -8.32 -39.33 -8.82
CA TRP A 460 -8.08 -40.78 -8.82
C TRP A 460 -7.61 -41.38 -10.14
N ARG A 461 -7.89 -40.73 -11.28
CA ARG A 461 -7.53 -41.27 -12.62
C ARG A 461 -6.30 -40.62 -13.22
N HIS A 462 -5.99 -39.40 -12.81
CA HIS A 462 -5.00 -38.57 -13.48
C HIS A 462 -3.85 -38.15 -12.56
N SER A 463 -4.00 -38.25 -11.24
CA SER A 463 -2.91 -37.90 -10.32
C SER A 463 -1.74 -38.87 -10.50
N PRO A 464 -0.52 -38.39 -10.83
CA PRO A 464 0.65 -39.26 -10.96
C PRO A 464 0.96 -40.03 -9.68
N ARG A 465 0.70 -39.43 -8.51
CA ARG A 465 0.93 -40.06 -7.20
C ARG A 465 -0.01 -41.25 -6.95
N VAL A 466 -1.23 -41.18 -7.47
CA VAL A 466 -2.24 -42.25 -7.31
C VAL A 466 -2.06 -43.33 -8.36
N ASN A 467 -1.79 -42.95 -9.62
CA ASN A 467 -1.54 -43.91 -10.68
C ASN A 467 -0.27 -44.75 -10.43
N CYS A 468 0.74 -44.19 -9.76
CA CYS A 468 1.94 -44.94 -9.35
C CYS A 468 1.66 -46.00 -8.26
N LEU A 469 0.57 -45.86 -7.50
CA LEU A 469 0.14 -46.83 -6.47
C LEU A 469 -0.85 -47.88 -7.00
N LEU A 470 -1.39 -47.67 -8.21
CA LEU A 470 -2.38 -48.53 -8.86
C LEU A 470 -1.82 -49.27 -10.10
N GLN A 471 -0.55 -49.01 -10.43
CA GLN A 471 0.26 -49.76 -11.40
C GLN A 471 1.21 -50.66 -10.63
#